data_AF-A0A7U4QU82-F1
#
_entry.id   AF-A0A7U4QU82-F1
#
_cell.length_a   1.000
_cell.length_b   1.000
_cell.length_c   1.000
_cell.angle_alpha   90.00
_cell.angle_beta   90.00
_cell.angle_gamma   90.00
#
_symmetry.space_group_name_H-M   'P 1'
#
loop_
_entity.id
_entity.type
_entity.pdbx_description
1 polymer ?
#
loop_
_entity_poly.entity_id
_entity_poly.type
_entity_poly.pdbx_seq_one_letter_code
_entity_poly.pdbx_strand_id
1 'polypeptide(L)' 'MSAPSGNDHDAITHAARLLQARYGEDGAVIAVMRAAEAAAMGDLEMADHWEAVAAMIDAPDATAPDALN' A
#
# COMPACT_ATOMS: atom_id res chain seq x y z
N MET A 1 -12.34 16.70 15.02
CA MET A 1 -11.31 16.32 14.02
C MET A 1 -10.40 15.33 14.70
N SER A 2 -10.67 14.04 14.56
CA SER A 2 -9.76 13.00 15.05
C SER A 2 -8.56 12.96 14.11
N ALA A 3 -7.36 13.20 14.62
CA ALA A 3 -6.14 12.95 13.86
C ALA A 3 -6.11 11.46 13.46
N PRO A 4 -5.68 11.10 12.23
CA PRO A 4 -5.47 9.70 11.90
C PRO A 4 -4.47 9.13 12.91
N SER A 5 -4.87 8.08 13.62
CA SER A 5 -4.01 7.38 14.58
C SER A 5 -2.72 6.97 13.85
N GLY A 6 -1.55 7.41 14.31
CA GLY A 6 -0.27 7.05 13.68
C GLY A 6 -0.07 5.55 13.44
N ASN A 7 -0.79 4.72 14.20
CA ASN A 7 -0.84 3.27 14.09
C ASN A 7 -1.24 2.75 12.68
N ASP A 8 -2.14 3.44 11.97
CA ASP A 8 -2.60 2.98 10.64
C ASP A 8 -1.53 3.16 9.57
N HIS A 9 -0.79 4.28 9.63
CA HIS A 9 0.31 4.53 8.71
C HIS A 9 1.49 3.57 8.94
N ASP A 10 1.81 3.27 10.20
CA ASP A 10 2.80 2.24 10.55
C ASP A 10 2.39 0.86 10.03
N ALA A 11 1.10 0.49 10.16
CA ALA A 11 0.56 -0.76 9.64
C ALA A 11 0.66 -0.84 8.10
N ILE A 12 0.28 0.24 7.40
CA ILE A 12 0.41 0.35 5.94
C ILE A 12 1.87 0.19 5.52
N THR A 13 2.79 0.90 6.18
CA THR A 13 4.23 0.84 5.89
C THR A 13 4.80 -0.55 6.12
N HIS A 14 4.40 -1.20 7.21
CA HIS A 14 4.83 -2.56 7.51
C HIS A 14 4.33 -3.57 6.47
N ALA A 15 3.05 -3.51 6.11
CA ALA A 15 2.46 -4.38 5.09
C ALA A 15 3.12 -4.16 3.71
N ALA A 16 3.34 -2.90 3.32
CA ALA A 16 4.00 -2.55 2.07
C ALA A 16 5.42 -3.15 1.98
N ARG A 17 6.21 -3.01 3.05
CA ARG A 17 7.56 -3.60 3.12
C ARG A 17 7.56 -5.12 3.04
N LEU A 18 6.61 -5.78 3.72
CA LEU A 18 6.50 -7.24 3.66
C LEU A 18 6.13 -7.72 2.25
N LEU A 19 5.21 -7.03 1.57
CA LEU A 19 4.81 -7.37 0.21
C LEU A 19 5.95 -7.14 -0.77
N GLN A 20 6.65 -6.00 -0.70
CA GLN A 20 7.84 -5.74 -1.52
C GLN A 20 8.96 -6.77 -1.27
N ALA A 21 9.23 -7.13 -0.01
CA ALA A 21 10.28 -8.09 0.31
C ALA A 21 9.99 -9.50 -0.23
N ARG A 22 8.70 -9.87 -0.37
CA ARG A 22 8.29 -11.21 -0.78
C ARG A 22 7.97 -11.33 -2.26
N TYR A 23 7.41 -10.27 -2.85
CA TYR A 23 6.84 -10.28 -4.20
C TYR A 23 7.45 -9.22 -5.11
N GLY A 24 8.34 -8.35 -4.60
CA GLY A 24 8.94 -7.27 -5.41
C GLY A 24 7.88 -6.31 -5.95
N GLU A 25 7.95 -6.04 -7.26
CA GLU A 25 7.01 -5.18 -8.00
C GLU A 25 5.56 -5.69 -7.95
N ASP A 26 5.36 -7.01 -7.88
CA ASP A 26 4.03 -7.62 -7.79
C ASP A 26 3.35 -7.34 -6.43
N GLY A 27 4.07 -6.79 -5.45
CA GLY A 27 3.53 -6.45 -4.14
C GLY A 27 2.32 -5.50 -4.21
N ALA A 28 2.32 -4.55 -5.14
CA ALA A 28 1.20 -3.63 -5.35
C ALA A 28 -0.05 -4.38 -5.85
N VAL A 29 0.11 -5.31 -6.79
CA VAL A 29 -0.98 -6.12 -7.33
C VAL A 29 -1.63 -6.97 -6.23
N ILE A 30 -0.83 -7.59 -5.36
CA ILE A 30 -1.33 -8.38 -4.23
C ILE A 30 -2.12 -7.50 -3.25
N ALA A 31 -1.67 -6.27 -2.99
CA ALA A 31 -2.39 -5.32 -2.16
C ALA A 31 -3.74 -4.92 -2.78
N VAL A 32 -3.79 -4.60 -4.08
CA VAL A 32 -5.04 -4.30 -4.80
C VAL A 32 -6.02 -5.47 -4.75
N MET A 33 -5.55 -6.70 -4.93
CA MET A 33 -6.42 -7.89 -4.83
C MET A 33 -7.04 -8.03 -3.44
N ARG A 34 -6.28 -7.74 -2.38
CA ARG A 34 -6.79 -7.76 -1.01
C ARG A 34 -7.78 -6.63 -0.74
N ALA A 35 -7.57 -5.45 -1.33
CA ALA A 35 -8.54 -4.37 -1.27
C ALA A 35 -9.87 -4.78 -1.91
N ALA A 36 -9.82 -5.39 -3.09
CA ALA A 36 -10.99 -5.89 -3.79
C ALA A 36 -11.72 -6.99 -3.00
N GLU A 37 -10.98 -7.90 -2.37
CA GLU A 37 -11.53 -8.95 -1.51
C GLU A 37 -12.27 -8.35 -0.29
N ALA A 38 -11.65 -7.39 0.39
CA ALA A 38 -12.25 -6.71 1.54
C ALA A 38 -13.52 -5.95 1.14
N ALA A 39 -13.48 -5.21 0.02
CA ALA A 39 -14.65 -4.52 -0.52
C ALA A 39 -15.79 -5.49 -0.88
N ALA A 40 -15.46 -6.65 -1.47
CA ALA A 40 -16.45 -7.69 -1.79
C ALA A 40 -17.10 -8.30 -0.53
N MET A 41 -16.37 -8.34 0.59
CA MET A 41 -16.91 -8.76 1.90
C MET A 41 -17.65 -7.64 2.65
N GLY A 42 -17.67 -6.43 2.11
CA GLY A 42 -18.29 -5.25 2.72
C GLY A 42 -17.43 -4.57 3.78
N ASP A 43 -16.15 -4.95 3.91
CA ASP A 43 -15.18 -4.34 4.81
C ASP A 43 -14.42 -3.22 4.09
N LEU A 44 -15.05 -2.04 4.05
CA LEU A 44 -14.50 -0.88 3.35
C LEU A 44 -13.27 -0.30 4.07
N GLU A 45 -13.17 -0.41 5.40
CA GLU A 45 -12.00 0.06 6.13
C GLU A 45 -10.76 -0.78 5.79
N MET A 46 -10.92 -2.10 5.69
CA MET A 46 -9.84 -2.96 5.20
C MET A 46 -9.56 -2.77 3.72
N ALA A 47 -10.57 -2.45 2.91
CA ALA A 47 -10.36 -2.10 1.51
C ALA A 47 -9.46 -0.86 1.38
N ASP A 48 -9.81 0.22 2.08
CA ASP A 48 -9.04 1.47 2.14
C ASP A 48 -7.60 1.23 2.64
N HIS A 49 -7.43 0.37 3.65
CA HIS A 49 -6.11 0.00 4.15
C HIS A 49 -5.24 -0.63 3.05
N TRP A 50 -5.77 -1.61 2.32
CA TRP A 50 -5.03 -2.29 1.26
C TRP A 50 -4.80 -1.42 0.02
N GLU A 51 -5.72 -0.50 -0.30
CA GLU A 51 -5.50 0.51 -1.34
C GLU A 51 -4.35 1.46 -0.97
N ALA A 52 -4.27 1.89 0.29
CA ALA A 52 -3.16 2.71 0.77
C ALA A 52 -1.82 1.97 0.74
N VAL A 53 -1.81 0.65 1.03
CA VAL A 53 -0.63 -0.21 0.87
C VAL A 53 -0.20 -0.29 -0.58
N ALA A 54 -1.14 -0.51 -1.51
CA ALA A 54 -0.85 -0.58 -2.94
C ALA A 54 -0.25 0.73 -3.45
N ALA A 55 -0.86 1.86 -3.10
CA ALA A 55 -0.38 3.20 -3.48
C ALA A 55 1.03 3.48 -2.93
N MET A 56 1.36 2.99 -1.74
CA MET A 56 2.71 3.15 -1.18
C MET A 56 3.77 2.31 -1.91
N ILE A 57 3.41 1.14 -2.43
CA ILE A 57 4.33 0.28 -3.20
C ILE A 57 4.50 0.83 -4.62
N ASP A 58 3.40 1.27 -5.24
CA ASP A 58 3.38 1.78 -6.62
C ASP A 58 3.87 3.24 -6.73
N ALA A 59 4.00 3.94 -5.60
CA ALA A 59 4.61 5.26 -5.57
C ALA A 59 6.02 5.16 -6.16
N PRO A 60 6.26 5.76 -7.35
CA PRO A 60 7.60 5.79 -7.90
C PRO A 60 8.46 6.49 -6.87
N ASP A 61 9.57 5.86 -6.48
CA ASP A 61 10.57 6.49 -5.63
C ASP A 61 10.83 7.89 -6.22
N ALA A 62 10.42 8.95 -5.50
CA ALA A 62 10.57 10.33 -5.96
C ALA A 62 12.05 10.76 -6.08
N THR A 63 12.97 9.78 -6.00
CA THR A 63 14.41 9.86 -6.11
C THR A 63 14.92 8.92 -7.20
N ALA A 64 14.32 8.96 -8.39
CA ALA A 64 15.14 8.86 -9.60
C ALA A 64 15.60 10.29 -9.94
N PRO A 65 16.72 10.81 -9.39
CA PRO A 65 17.32 11.99 -9.97
C PRO A 65 17.56 11.65 -11.42
N ASP A 66 16.97 12.45 -12.29
CA ASP A 66 17.17 12.55 -13.73
C ASP A 66 18.58 12.07 -14.12
N ALA A 67 18.72 10.76 -14.33
CA ALA A 67 19.91 10.13 -14.88
C ALA A 67 19.67 9.99 -16.38
N LEU A 68 19.33 11.11 -17.01
CA LEU A 68 19.21 11.27 -18.45
C LEU A 68 19.95 12.53 -18.87
N ASN A 69 21.28 12.40 -18.86
CA ASN A 69 22.18 12.84 -19.93
C ASN A 69 22.22 14.35 -20.26
#